data_AF-A0A971SMK9-F1
#
_entry.id   AF-A0A971SMK9-F1
#
_cell.length_a   1.000
_cell.length_b   1.000
_cell.length_c   1.000
_cell.angle_alpha   90.00
_cell.angle_beta   90.00
_cell.angle_gamma   90.00
#
_symmetry.space_group_name_H-M   'P 1'
#
loop_
_entity.id
_entity.type
_entity.pdbx_description
1 polymer ?
#
loop_
_entity_poly.entity_id
_entity_poly.type
_entity_poly.pdbx_seq_one_letter_code
_entity_poly.pdbx_strand_id
1 'polypeptide(L)'
;MRFETLSDFKNYKNHISQEQKNGKEIWICGGPGCVANGSMSLAEEFAKALVKKTSSDDSTSFWHSIKVLIQHEDKNTEQLIKIGTTGCMGPCENGPIVHVEPDGFYYQKVTVDDIEGILSSIKENMPYKTKAMSGNDGKPAEIPSAENIPFLAKQKKLVLGKMTSMSPLELEDHIAHGGYSALI
;
A
#
# COMPACT_ATOMS: atom_id res chain seq x y z
N MET A 1 -3.43 21.77 13.81
CA MET A 1 -4.66 21.77 12.99
C MET A 1 -5.84 22.03 13.92
N ARG A 2 -6.79 22.89 13.54
CA ARG A 2 -8.01 23.20 14.31
C ARG A 2 -9.16 23.41 13.33
N PHE A 3 -10.31 22.81 13.62
CA PHE A 3 -11.56 23.02 12.88
C PHE A 3 -12.53 23.76 13.79
N GLU A 4 -13.24 24.75 13.26
CA GLU A 4 -14.21 25.52 14.06
C GLU A 4 -15.63 24.97 13.88
N THR A 5 -15.91 24.37 12.72
CA THR A 5 -17.18 23.72 12.41
C THR A 5 -17.02 22.31 11.84
N LEU A 6 -18.10 21.54 11.93
CA LEU A 6 -18.26 20.26 11.23
C LEU A 6 -18.10 20.38 9.70
N SER A 7 -18.39 21.55 9.13
CA SER A 7 -18.23 21.80 7.69
C SER A 7 -16.76 21.87 7.31
N ASP A 8 -15.94 22.55 8.11
CA ASP A 8 -14.50 22.71 7.85
C ASP A 8 -13.79 21.36 7.84
N PHE A 9 -14.10 20.50 8.83
CA PHE A 9 -13.56 19.14 8.88
C PHE A 9 -14.00 18.30 7.67
N LYS A 10 -15.29 18.36 7.28
CA LYS A 10 -15.80 17.63 6.10
C LYS A 10 -15.15 18.12 4.80
N ASN A 11 -14.97 19.43 4.64
CA ASN A 11 -14.31 20.03 3.49
C ASN A 11 -12.84 19.62 3.43
N TYR A 12 -12.13 19.67 4.55
CA TYR A 12 -10.73 19.26 4.64
C TYR A 12 -10.55 17.75 4.36
N LYS A 13 -11.39 16.90 4.96
CA LYS A 13 -11.41 15.47 4.66
C LYS A 13 -11.67 15.19 3.18
N ASN A 14 -12.65 15.87 2.58
CA ASN A 14 -12.95 15.74 1.15
C ASN A 14 -11.76 16.16 0.28
N HIS A 15 -11.07 17.26 0.64
CA HIS A 15 -9.88 17.73 -0.07
C HIS A 15 -8.76 16.67 -0.05
N ILE A 16 -8.33 16.18 1.12
CA ILE A 16 -7.31 15.12 1.22
C ILE A 16 -7.76 13.87 0.46
N SER A 17 -9.02 13.46 0.61
CA SER A 17 -9.56 12.25 -0.04
C SER A 17 -9.61 12.34 -1.57
N GLN A 18 -9.51 13.53 -2.16
CA GLN A 18 -9.36 13.71 -3.61
C GLN A 18 -7.88 13.74 -4.02
N GLU A 19 -7.00 14.37 -3.23
CA GLU A 19 -5.55 14.35 -3.47
C GLU A 19 -4.97 12.93 -3.43
N GLN A 20 -5.48 12.07 -2.55
CA GLN A 20 -5.02 10.68 -2.39
C GLN A 20 -5.59 9.70 -3.42
N LYS A 21 -6.56 10.10 -4.26
CA LYS A 21 -7.30 9.17 -5.15
C LYS A 21 -6.62 8.84 -6.48
N ASN A 22 -5.46 9.45 -6.77
CA ASN A 22 -4.84 9.36 -8.07
C ASN A 22 -3.72 8.32 -8.10
N GLY A 23 -3.98 7.21 -8.80
CA GLY A 23 -2.97 6.23 -9.19
C GLY A 23 -3.08 4.88 -8.49
N LYS A 24 -2.00 4.10 -8.54
CA LYS A 24 -1.90 2.81 -7.83
C LYS A 24 -1.10 2.99 -6.56
N GLU A 25 -1.47 2.26 -5.51
CA GLU A 25 -0.71 2.24 -4.28
C GLU A 25 -0.06 0.89 -4.05
N ILE A 26 1.17 0.89 -3.58
CA ILE A 26 1.84 -0.32 -3.08
C ILE A 26 1.93 -0.14 -1.56
N TRP A 27 1.68 -1.20 -0.81
CA TRP A 27 1.59 -1.16 0.65
C TRP A 27 2.35 -2.34 1.23
N ILE A 28 3.32 -2.06 2.10
CA ILE A 28 4.20 -3.08 2.67
C ILE A 28 3.80 -3.29 4.13
N CYS A 29 3.74 -4.54 4.59
CA CYS A 29 3.34 -4.84 5.96
C CYS A 29 4.43 -4.42 6.96
N GLY A 30 4.12 -3.44 7.81
CA GLY A 30 4.97 -2.97 8.92
C GLY A 30 4.75 -3.73 10.24
N GLY A 31 3.91 -4.77 10.24
CA GLY A 31 3.71 -5.62 11.42
C GLY A 31 5.01 -6.32 11.87
N PRO A 32 5.24 -6.55 13.18
CA PRO A 32 6.51 -7.09 13.68
C PRO A 32 6.98 -8.40 13.03
N GLY A 33 6.04 -9.29 12.68
CA GLY A 33 6.36 -10.53 11.95
C GLY A 33 6.89 -10.31 10.53
N CYS A 34 6.48 -9.24 9.84
CA CYS A 34 7.04 -8.88 8.53
C CYS A 34 8.34 -8.10 8.67
N VAL A 35 8.46 -7.23 9.69
CA VAL A 35 9.70 -6.51 10.00
C VAL A 35 10.84 -7.48 10.33
N ALA A 36 10.57 -8.52 11.14
CA ALA A 36 11.52 -9.58 11.45
C ALA A 36 11.95 -10.40 10.21
N ASN A 37 11.15 -10.40 9.14
CA ASN A 37 11.46 -11.02 7.85
C ASN A 37 11.99 -10.01 6.80
N GLY A 38 12.39 -8.80 7.22
CA GLY A 38 13.07 -7.82 6.35
C GLY A 38 12.14 -6.87 5.56
N SER A 39 10.88 -6.69 5.95
CA SER A 39 9.94 -5.83 5.20
C SER A 39 10.36 -4.35 5.11
N MET A 40 11.18 -3.86 6.06
CA MET A 40 11.72 -2.49 6.02
C MET A 40 12.73 -2.31 4.88
N SER A 41 13.72 -3.20 4.78
CA SER A 41 14.70 -3.19 3.68
C SER A 41 14.04 -3.44 2.33
N LEU A 42 13.00 -4.28 2.28
CA LEU A 42 12.18 -4.46 1.09
C LEU A 42 11.52 -3.14 0.65
N ALA A 43 11.01 -2.34 1.59
CA ALA A 43 10.45 -1.03 1.29
C ALA A 43 11.50 -0.07 0.73
N GLU A 44 12.70 0.00 1.32
CA GLU A 44 13.80 0.81 0.78
C GLU A 44 14.19 0.43 -0.65
N GLU A 45 14.24 -0.86 -0.98
CA GLU A 45 14.55 -1.31 -2.35
C GLU A 45 13.40 -1.04 -3.34
N PHE A 46 12.13 -1.18 -2.93
CA PHE A 46 11.00 -0.74 -3.75
C PHE A 46 11.10 0.76 -4.09
N ALA A 47 11.57 1.58 -3.14
CA ALA A 47 11.76 3.02 -3.34
C ALA A 47 12.84 3.32 -4.38
N LYS A 48 14.02 2.71 -4.22
CA LYS A 48 15.15 2.86 -5.15
C LYS A 48 14.76 2.41 -6.56
N ALA A 49 14.03 1.29 -6.68
CA ALA A 49 13.55 0.77 -7.95
C ALA A 49 12.56 1.73 -8.65
N LEU A 50 11.62 2.32 -7.90
CA LEU A 50 10.63 3.25 -8.47
C LEU A 50 11.25 4.59 -8.88
N VAL A 51 12.11 5.19 -8.05
CA VAL A 51 12.85 6.43 -8.38
C VAL A 51 13.72 6.25 -9.63
N LYS A 52 14.36 5.08 -9.77
CA LYS A 52 15.14 4.74 -10.97
C LYS A 52 14.26 4.67 -12.22
N LYS A 53 13.02 4.18 -12.11
CA LYS A 53 12.09 4.06 -13.24
C LYS A 53 11.51 5.42 -13.66
N THR A 54 11.09 6.28 -12.74
CA THR A 54 10.65 7.65 -13.09
C THR A 54 11.77 8.49 -13.69
N SER A 55 13.02 8.33 -13.21
CA SER A 55 14.18 9.03 -13.79
C SER A 55 14.51 8.63 -15.24
N SER A 56 13.92 7.54 -15.75
CA SER A 56 14.19 6.98 -17.09
C SER A 56 13.05 7.13 -18.09
N ASP A 57 11.91 7.66 -17.66
CA ASP A 57 10.64 7.61 -18.40
C ASP A 57 10.01 9.02 -18.41
N ASP A 58 9.25 9.37 -19.45
CA ASP A 58 8.76 10.74 -19.64
C ASP A 58 7.87 11.20 -18.46
N SER A 59 7.76 12.51 -18.26
CA SER A 59 7.00 13.20 -17.20
C SER A 59 5.52 12.78 -17.05
N THR A 60 4.97 12.09 -18.05
CA THR A 60 3.62 11.51 -18.08
C THR A 60 3.57 10.01 -17.74
N SER A 61 4.71 9.39 -17.43
CA SER A 61 4.81 7.95 -17.21
C SER A 61 3.99 7.47 -16.01
N PHE A 62 3.38 6.29 -16.20
CA PHE A 62 2.70 5.48 -15.19
C PHE A 62 3.38 5.46 -13.81
N TRP A 63 4.71 5.44 -13.75
CA TRP A 63 5.47 5.37 -12.50
C TRP A 63 5.27 6.62 -11.60
N HIS A 64 4.95 7.78 -12.18
CA HIS A 64 4.62 9.00 -11.44
C HIS A 64 3.26 8.90 -10.70
N SER A 65 2.43 7.91 -11.03
CA SER A 65 1.15 7.64 -10.36
C SER A 65 1.24 6.61 -9.24
N ILE A 66 2.45 6.17 -8.85
CA ILE A 66 2.61 5.15 -7.80
C ILE A 66 2.87 5.80 -6.44
N LYS A 67 1.87 5.78 -5.56
CA LYS A 67 1.96 6.29 -4.17
C LYS A 67 2.21 5.15 -3.20
N VAL A 68 3.17 5.36 -2.32
CA VAL A 68 3.52 4.46 -1.22
C VAL A 68 3.86 5.48 -0.03
N LEU A 69 4.72 5.27 1.01
CA LEU A 69 5.08 6.23 2.14
C LEU A 69 6.41 6.01 3.02
N ILE A 70 7.64 6.43 2.61
CA ILE A 70 8.94 6.27 3.37
C ILE A 70 9.20 7.59 4.09
N GLN A 71 9.60 7.52 5.36
CA GLN A 71 10.07 8.67 6.11
C GLN A 71 11.58 8.92 5.84
N HIS A 72 11.88 9.71 4.80
CA HIS A 72 13.19 10.33 4.60
C HIS A 72 12.98 11.82 4.28
N GLU A 73 13.69 12.71 4.96
CA GLU A 73 13.47 14.17 4.90
C GLU A 73 14.12 14.84 3.66
N ASP A 74 13.69 14.48 2.45
CA ASP A 74 14.15 15.14 1.22
C ASP A 74 13.00 15.88 0.52
N LYS A 75 12.78 17.13 0.95
CA LYS A 75 11.64 18.00 0.56
C LYS A 75 11.69 18.57 -0.87
N ASN A 76 12.40 17.91 -1.80
CA ASN A 76 12.87 18.57 -3.03
C ASN A 76 12.54 17.84 -4.34
N THR A 77 11.50 16.99 -4.37
CA THR A 77 10.98 16.37 -5.59
C THR A 77 9.49 16.69 -5.78
N GLU A 78 9.13 17.27 -6.92
CA GLU A 78 7.74 17.56 -7.32
C GLU A 78 6.95 16.27 -7.72
N GLN A 79 7.52 15.09 -7.46
CA GLN A 79 6.98 13.79 -7.84
C GLN A 79 6.63 13.00 -6.58
N LEU A 80 5.35 12.71 -6.38
CA LEU A 80 4.81 12.15 -5.12
C LEU A 80 4.98 10.61 -4.98
N ILE A 81 6.21 10.10 -5.19
CA ILE A 81 6.59 8.70 -4.87
C ILE A 81 7.14 8.62 -3.43
N LYS A 82 6.31 8.56 -2.40
CA LYS A 82 6.75 8.16 -1.03
C LYS A 82 6.71 6.60 -0.94
N ILE A 83 7.45 5.83 -0.08
CA ILE A 83 7.42 4.30 -0.02
C ILE A 83 7.08 3.52 1.33
N GLY A 84 5.99 2.72 1.40
CA GLY A 84 4.99 2.81 2.50
C GLY A 84 4.71 1.59 3.35
N THR A 85 4.87 1.75 4.66
CA THR A 85 4.49 0.73 5.64
C THR A 85 3.08 0.93 6.19
N THR A 86 2.39 -0.18 6.35
CA THR A 86 1.07 -0.31 6.98
C THR A 86 1.21 -0.88 8.39
N GLY A 87 0.08 -1.06 9.09
CA GLY A 87 0.04 -1.95 10.27
C GLY A 87 0.29 -3.43 9.93
N CYS A 88 -0.09 -4.33 10.84
CA CYS A 88 0.05 -5.77 10.62
C CYS A 88 -1.09 -6.33 9.77
N MET A 89 -0.84 -6.66 8.50
CA MET A 89 -1.88 -7.15 7.57
C MET A 89 -2.57 -8.48 7.98
N GLY A 90 -1.91 -9.30 8.83
CA GLY A 90 -2.51 -10.47 9.47
C GLY A 90 -1.68 -11.76 9.39
N PRO A 91 -1.53 -12.39 8.20
CA PRO A 91 -0.93 -13.72 8.08
C PRO A 91 0.61 -13.68 8.14
N CYS A 92 1.17 -13.48 9.33
CA CYS A 92 2.62 -13.28 9.57
C CYS A 92 3.52 -14.41 9.02
N GLU A 93 3.02 -15.64 8.91
CA GLU A 93 3.72 -16.78 8.29
C GLU A 93 4.06 -16.58 6.80
N ASN A 94 3.41 -15.60 6.16
CA ASN A 94 3.56 -15.22 4.76
C ASN A 94 4.32 -13.89 4.59
N GLY A 95 4.95 -13.38 5.67
CA GLY A 95 5.81 -12.20 5.63
C GLY A 95 7.11 -12.38 4.82
N PRO A 96 7.65 -11.32 4.18
CA PRO A 96 7.05 -10.01 3.99
C PRO A 96 5.81 -10.05 3.07
N ILE A 97 4.77 -9.31 3.45
CA ILE A 97 3.54 -9.15 2.66
C ILE A 97 3.60 -7.78 1.96
N VAL A 98 3.24 -7.78 0.67
CA VAL A 98 3.00 -6.58 -0.12
C VAL A 98 1.55 -6.63 -0.62
N HIS A 99 0.86 -5.49 -0.58
CA HIS A 99 -0.50 -5.30 -1.05
C HIS A 99 -0.53 -4.19 -2.12
N VAL A 100 -1.45 -4.27 -3.08
CA VAL A 100 -1.58 -3.27 -4.16
C VAL A 100 -3.02 -2.80 -4.25
N GLU A 101 -3.23 -1.49 -4.19
CA GLU A 101 -4.53 -0.83 -4.46
C GLU A 101 -4.48 -0.11 -5.82
N PRO A 102 -5.61 0.07 -6.52
CA PRO A 102 -6.95 -0.44 -6.22
C PRO A 102 -7.16 -1.90 -6.65
N ASP A 103 -6.14 -2.56 -7.18
CA ASP A 103 -6.24 -3.92 -7.77
C ASP A 103 -6.57 -5.01 -6.73
N GLY A 104 -6.27 -4.74 -5.46
CA GLY A 104 -6.50 -5.63 -4.33
C GLY A 104 -5.51 -6.78 -4.21
N PHE A 105 -4.38 -6.76 -4.92
CA PHE A 105 -3.45 -7.90 -5.02
C PHE A 105 -2.53 -8.03 -3.78
N TYR A 106 -2.54 -9.20 -3.15
CA TYR A 106 -1.62 -9.58 -2.07
C TYR A 106 -0.50 -10.49 -2.58
N TYR A 107 0.72 -10.17 -2.20
CA TYR A 107 1.92 -10.97 -2.41
C TYR A 107 2.49 -11.45 -1.08
N GLN A 108 3.05 -12.67 -1.07
CA GLN A 108 3.61 -13.34 0.11
C GLN A 108 5.09 -13.65 -0.08
N LYS A 109 5.86 -13.61 1.02
CA LYS A 109 7.29 -13.97 1.07
C LYS A 109 8.09 -13.24 -0.02
N VAL A 110 7.80 -11.96 -0.19
CA VAL A 110 8.41 -11.09 -1.21
C VAL A 110 9.86 -10.79 -0.82
N THR A 111 10.77 -10.92 -1.79
CA THR A 111 12.20 -10.62 -1.70
C THR A 111 12.57 -9.49 -2.65
N VAL A 112 13.78 -8.95 -2.52
CA VAL A 112 14.27 -7.85 -3.37
C VAL A 112 14.27 -8.24 -4.85
N ASP A 113 14.58 -9.50 -5.17
CA ASP A 113 14.59 -10.01 -6.55
C ASP A 113 13.19 -10.01 -7.22
N ASP A 114 12.11 -10.03 -6.43
CA ASP A 114 10.73 -10.01 -6.97
C ASP A 114 10.26 -8.61 -7.37
N ILE A 115 10.93 -7.54 -6.90
CA ILE A 115 10.48 -6.15 -7.05
C ILE A 115 10.23 -5.81 -8.52
N GLU A 116 11.18 -6.12 -9.40
CA GLU A 116 11.08 -5.84 -10.84
C GLU A 116 9.92 -6.61 -11.49
N GLY A 117 9.65 -7.84 -11.05
CA GLY A 117 8.52 -8.64 -11.50
C GLY A 117 7.17 -8.07 -11.06
N ILE A 118 7.07 -7.66 -9.79
CA ILE A 118 5.88 -7.03 -9.21
C ILE A 118 5.59 -5.68 -9.88
N LEU A 119 6.59 -4.82 -10.02
CA LEU A 119 6.43 -3.52 -10.69
C LEU A 119 5.98 -3.68 -12.14
N SER A 120 6.57 -4.62 -12.88
CA SER A 120 6.18 -4.90 -14.27
C SER A 120 4.74 -5.41 -14.37
N SER A 121 4.34 -6.35 -13.51
CA SER A 121 2.97 -6.87 -13.51
C SER A 121 1.93 -5.81 -13.13
N ILE A 122 2.28 -4.90 -12.20
CA ILE A 122 1.45 -3.75 -11.82
C ILE A 122 1.23 -2.80 -13.02
N LYS A 123 2.25 -2.56 -13.85
CA LYS A 123 2.12 -1.80 -15.11
C LYS A 123 1.21 -2.49 -16.14
N GLU A 124 1.22 -3.82 -16.16
CA GLU A 124 0.35 -4.64 -17.01
C GLU A 124 -1.08 -4.85 -16.44
N ASN A 125 -1.35 -4.36 -15.23
CA ASN A 125 -2.60 -4.62 -14.47
C ASN A 125 -2.87 -6.11 -14.20
N MET A 126 -1.81 -6.92 -14.05
CA MET A 126 -1.88 -8.37 -13.84
C MET A 126 -1.16 -8.78 -12.55
N PRO A 127 -1.61 -9.84 -11.83
CA PRO A 127 -0.92 -10.31 -10.63
C PRO A 127 0.42 -10.99 -10.94
N TYR A 128 1.47 -10.65 -10.19
CA TYR A 128 2.76 -11.36 -10.24
C TYR A 128 2.64 -12.75 -9.62
N LYS A 129 2.39 -13.77 -10.46
CA LYS A 129 2.04 -15.14 -10.06
C LYS A 129 3.06 -15.80 -9.13
N THR A 130 4.36 -15.54 -9.29
CA THR A 130 5.44 -16.16 -8.51
C THR A 130 5.30 -15.91 -7.00
N LYS A 131 4.76 -14.76 -6.60
CA LYS A 131 4.55 -14.38 -5.19
C LYS A 131 3.09 -14.12 -4.83
N ALA A 132 2.14 -14.40 -5.72
CA ALA A 132 0.71 -14.30 -5.44
C ALA A 132 0.34 -15.15 -4.21
N MET A 133 -0.40 -14.56 -3.26
CA MET A 133 -0.81 -15.25 -2.05
C MET A 133 -1.68 -16.48 -2.36
N SER A 134 -1.53 -17.56 -1.59
CA SER A 134 -2.18 -18.84 -1.90
C SER A 134 -3.71 -18.78 -1.75
N GLY A 135 -4.42 -19.43 -2.68
CA GLY A 135 -5.86 -19.60 -2.67
C GLY A 135 -6.35 -20.81 -1.87
N ASN A 136 -7.65 -21.12 -1.96
CA ASN A 136 -8.29 -22.24 -1.26
C ASN A 136 -7.73 -23.63 -1.63
N ASP A 137 -7.09 -23.78 -2.78
CA ASP A 137 -6.44 -25.03 -3.22
C ASP A 137 -4.95 -25.13 -2.80
N GLY A 138 -4.46 -24.16 -2.04
CA GLY A 138 -3.06 -24.05 -1.59
C GLY A 138 -2.08 -23.53 -2.66
N LYS A 139 -2.50 -23.43 -3.93
CA LYS A 139 -1.68 -22.89 -5.02
C LYS A 139 -1.74 -21.35 -5.03
N PRO A 140 -0.79 -20.65 -5.70
CA PRO A 140 -0.89 -19.21 -5.89
C PRO A 140 -2.24 -18.83 -6.52
N ALA A 141 -2.98 -17.93 -5.89
CA ALA A 141 -4.31 -17.56 -6.37
C ALA A 141 -4.23 -16.88 -7.74
N GLU A 142 -5.20 -17.15 -8.62
CA GLU A 142 -5.21 -16.53 -9.95
C GLU A 142 -5.35 -15.02 -9.86
N ILE A 143 -6.26 -14.55 -9.00
CA ILE A 143 -6.39 -13.16 -8.56
C ILE A 143 -6.20 -13.18 -7.04
N PRO A 144 -5.04 -12.76 -6.49
CA PRO A 144 -4.76 -12.86 -5.06
C PRO A 144 -5.41 -11.71 -4.28
N SER A 145 -6.74 -11.64 -4.33
CA SER A 145 -7.54 -10.67 -3.57
C SER A 145 -7.91 -11.20 -2.19
N ALA A 146 -8.31 -10.31 -1.28
CA ALA A 146 -8.75 -10.68 0.06
C ALA A 146 -9.91 -11.71 0.07
N GLU A 147 -10.74 -11.73 -0.97
CA GLU A 147 -11.87 -12.67 -1.15
C GLU A 147 -11.42 -14.08 -1.58
N ASN A 148 -10.27 -14.17 -2.27
CA ASN A 148 -9.73 -15.44 -2.77
C ASN A 148 -8.71 -16.09 -1.83
N ILE A 149 -8.20 -15.33 -0.84
CA ILE A 149 -7.20 -15.77 0.13
C ILE A 149 -7.89 -16.39 1.35
N PRO A 150 -7.68 -17.68 1.69
CA PRO A 150 -8.48 -18.40 2.70
C PRO A 150 -8.45 -17.78 4.10
N PHE A 151 -7.32 -17.17 4.45
CA PHE A 151 -7.13 -16.48 5.73
C PHE A 151 -7.94 -15.17 5.81
N LEU A 152 -8.04 -14.41 4.71
CA LEU A 152 -8.68 -13.10 4.65
C LEU A 152 -10.18 -13.22 4.35
N ALA A 153 -10.57 -14.11 3.44
CA ALA A 153 -11.95 -14.28 2.95
C ALA A 153 -12.96 -14.63 4.06
N LYS A 154 -12.47 -15.25 5.14
CA LYS A 154 -13.28 -15.63 6.31
C LYS A 154 -13.40 -14.51 7.35
N GLN A 155 -12.83 -13.33 7.12
CA GLN A 155 -12.78 -12.22 8.08
C GLN A 155 -13.66 -11.05 7.66
N LYS A 156 -14.60 -10.66 8.54
CA LYS A 156 -15.27 -9.36 8.44
C LYS A 156 -14.48 -8.30 9.20
N LYS A 157 -13.48 -7.70 8.56
CA LYS A 157 -12.60 -6.67 9.15
C LYS A 157 -13.37 -5.34 9.38
N LEU A 158 -14.14 -5.25 10.46
CA LEU A 158 -14.86 -4.02 10.85
C LEU A 158 -13.90 -2.92 11.33
N VAL A 159 -13.10 -3.20 12.37
CA VAL A 159 -12.13 -2.24 12.93
C VAL A 159 -10.87 -2.16 12.06
N LEU A 160 -10.42 -3.31 11.55
CA LEU A 160 -9.16 -3.44 10.81
C LEU A 160 -9.31 -3.25 9.29
N GLY A 161 -10.48 -2.80 8.82
CA GLY A 161 -10.84 -2.80 7.39
C GLY A 161 -10.05 -1.83 6.50
N LYS A 162 -9.39 -0.82 7.10
CA LYS A 162 -8.54 0.16 6.39
C LYS A 162 -7.05 0.00 6.64
N MET A 163 -6.65 -0.95 7.48
CA MET A 163 -5.26 -1.15 7.91
C MET A 163 -4.32 -1.58 6.77
N THR A 164 -4.84 -2.12 5.66
CA THR A 164 -4.07 -2.59 4.51
C THR A 164 -3.76 -1.49 3.48
N SER A 165 -4.41 -0.33 3.60
CA SER A 165 -4.35 0.79 2.64
C SER A 165 -4.15 2.14 3.34
N MET A 166 -3.54 2.16 4.52
CA MET A 166 -3.42 3.35 5.36
C MET A 166 -2.13 3.28 6.20
N SER A 167 -1.38 4.38 6.24
CA SER A 167 -0.24 4.56 7.12
C SER A 167 -0.67 4.64 8.59
N PRO A 168 0.03 3.97 9.52
CA PRO A 168 -0.20 4.12 10.95
C PRO A 168 0.40 5.41 11.54
N LEU A 169 1.16 6.20 10.75
CA LEU A 169 1.90 7.38 11.22
C LEU A 169 1.40 8.71 10.64
N GLU A 170 0.63 8.70 9.56
CA GLU A 170 0.14 9.92 8.89
C GLU A 170 -1.29 10.27 9.34
N LEU A 171 -1.48 11.46 9.90
CA LEU A 171 -2.78 11.92 10.42
C LEU A 171 -3.80 12.13 9.29
N GLU A 172 -3.34 12.69 8.18
CA GLU A 172 -4.12 13.02 6.99
C GLU A 172 -4.67 11.75 6.31
N ASP A 173 -3.88 10.68 6.31
CA ASP A 173 -4.29 9.35 5.81
C ASP A 173 -5.38 8.74 6.70
N HIS A 174 -5.24 8.86 8.03
CA HIS A 174 -6.30 8.45 8.95
C HIS A 174 -7.59 9.26 8.75
N ILE A 175 -7.51 10.59 8.58
CA ILE A 175 -8.67 11.46 8.32
C ILE A 175 -9.35 11.10 6.99
N ALA A 176 -8.59 10.91 5.92
CA ALA A 176 -9.11 10.51 4.61
C ALA A 176 -9.88 9.17 4.69
N HIS A 177 -9.33 8.21 5.44
CA HIS A 177 -9.96 6.92 5.71
C HIS A 177 -11.16 6.95 6.68
N GLY A 178 -11.53 8.13 7.20
CA GLY A 178 -12.70 8.32 8.05
C GLY A 178 -12.41 8.41 9.55
N GLY A 179 -11.15 8.46 9.93
CA GLY A 179 -10.71 8.84 11.28
C GLY A 179 -11.38 10.12 11.78
N TYR A 180 -11.54 10.21 13.09
CA TYR A 180 -12.25 11.29 13.81
C TYR A 180 -13.72 11.55 13.41
N SER A 181 -14.28 10.90 12.38
CA SER A 181 -15.64 11.18 11.87
C SER A 181 -16.78 10.82 12.84
N ALA A 182 -16.48 10.23 14.00
CA ALA A 182 -17.42 9.91 15.08
C ALA A 182 -17.19 10.73 16.37
N LEU A 183 -16.17 11.61 16.41
CA LEU A 183 -15.84 12.47 17.54
C LEU A 183 -16.34 13.91 17.38
N ILE A 184 -17.03 14.20 16.27
CA ILE A 184 -17.50 15.52 15.85
C ILE A 184 -18.95 15.42 15.35
#